data_AF-A0A969ES97-F1
#
_entry.id   AF-A0A969ES97-F1
#
_cell.length_a   1.000
_cell.length_b   1.000
_cell.length_c   1.000
_cell.angle_alpha   90.00
_cell.angle_beta   90.00
_cell.angle_gamma   90.00
#
_symmetry.space_group_name_H-M   'P 1'
#
loop_
_entity.id
_entity.type
_entity.pdbx_description
1 polymer ?
#
loop_
_entity_poly.entity_id
_entity_poly.type
_entity_poly.pdbx_seq_one_letter_code
_entity_poly.pdbx_strand_id
1 'polypeptide(L)'
;MLSLEQEHCGITHIELGTQLINAWNLGSFMADAVFYHHEPASRIMDAHMLVKIVNLANLVVFEAEKSSGDEIFTAASQALNLNRRTVMDLMIEIRKTLSSIVETLELDIDEGTETTVTQHEKKLYLGEKLRDIILVNELNWQRKNDMVDVLENVYRNLVISLGVQNIVVFLYDRTSSSIYNASSVNNTFPSHVFNIPLKKQEVF
;
A
#
# COMPACT_ATOMS: atom_id res chain seq x y z
N MET A 1 -12.68 -7.33 -17.72
CA MET A 1 -12.69 -6.81 -16.34
C MET A 1 -12.75 -5.29 -16.36
N LEU A 2 -11.73 -4.60 -16.90
CA LEU A 2 -11.71 -3.12 -17.00
C LEU A 2 -12.96 -2.51 -17.67
N SER A 3 -13.43 -3.10 -18.78
CA SER A 3 -14.64 -2.61 -19.46
C SER A 3 -15.90 -2.72 -18.61
N LEU A 4 -16.03 -3.78 -17.81
CA LEU A 4 -17.17 -3.99 -16.90
C LEU A 4 -17.13 -2.99 -15.75
N GLU A 5 -15.94 -2.73 -15.19
CA GLU A 5 -15.76 -1.72 -14.14
C GLU A 5 -16.10 -0.33 -14.65
N GLN A 6 -15.65 0.02 -15.85
CA GLN A 6 -15.98 1.31 -16.46
C GLN A 6 -17.49 1.46 -16.69
N GLU A 7 -18.17 0.39 -17.13
CA GLU A 7 -19.61 0.39 -17.37
C GLU A 7 -20.43 0.53 -16.08
N HIS A 8 -20.04 -0.15 -15.01
CA HIS A 8 -20.83 -0.22 -13.77
C HIS A 8 -20.46 0.85 -12.75
N CYS A 9 -19.18 1.23 -12.69
CA CYS A 9 -18.64 2.13 -11.66
C CYS A 9 -18.22 3.49 -12.23
N GLY A 10 -18.15 3.65 -13.56
CA GLY A 10 -17.68 4.86 -14.22
C GLY A 10 -16.17 5.13 -14.07
N ILE A 11 -15.44 4.21 -13.44
CA ILE A 11 -14.00 4.27 -13.21
C ILE A 11 -13.44 2.85 -13.10
N THR A 12 -12.24 2.64 -13.63
CA THR A 12 -11.50 1.38 -13.51
C THR A 12 -10.71 1.30 -12.20
N HIS A 13 -10.39 0.09 -11.74
CA HIS A 13 -9.52 -0.07 -10.56
C HIS A 13 -8.12 0.52 -10.78
N ILE A 14 -7.65 0.57 -12.03
CA ILE A 14 -6.38 1.21 -12.42
C ILE A 14 -6.43 2.70 -12.12
N GLU A 15 -7.47 3.38 -12.60
CA GLU A 15 -7.66 4.82 -12.40
C GLU A 15 -7.85 5.14 -10.92
N LEU A 16 -8.67 4.38 -10.22
CA LEU A 16 -8.90 4.57 -8.79
C LEU A 16 -7.61 4.35 -7.98
N GLY A 17 -6.88 3.27 -8.24
CA GLY A 17 -5.61 2.97 -7.56
C GLY A 17 -4.55 4.03 -7.81
N THR A 18 -4.45 4.52 -9.05
CA THR A 18 -3.53 5.60 -9.43
C THR A 18 -3.88 6.90 -8.71
N GLN A 19 -5.18 7.25 -8.64
CA GLN A 19 -5.66 8.42 -7.90
C GLN A 19 -5.35 8.31 -6.41
N LEU A 20 -5.53 7.14 -5.79
CA LEU A 20 -5.21 6.92 -4.38
C LEU A 20 -3.72 7.07 -4.10
N ILE A 21 -2.85 6.47 -4.92
CA ILE A 21 -1.39 6.61 -4.77
C ILE A 21 -0.95 8.07 -4.91
N ASN A 22 -1.52 8.80 -5.87
CA ASN A 22 -1.26 10.24 -6.03
C ASN A 22 -1.75 11.04 -4.83
N ALA A 23 -2.95 10.73 -4.29
CA ALA A 23 -3.49 11.39 -3.11
C ALA A 23 -2.64 11.12 -1.85
N TRP A 24 -2.00 9.95 -1.75
CA TRP A 24 -1.08 9.59 -0.68
C TRP A 24 0.36 10.11 -0.88
N ASN A 25 0.65 10.75 -2.02
CA ASN A 25 1.96 11.31 -2.37
C ASN A 25 3.11 10.28 -2.24
N LEU A 26 2.88 9.03 -2.64
CA LEU A 26 3.87 7.95 -2.52
C LEU A 26 4.93 7.92 -3.64
N GLY A 27 4.87 8.87 -4.58
CA GLY A 27 5.82 9.02 -5.68
C GLY A 27 5.26 8.53 -7.03
N SER A 28 5.65 9.22 -8.11
CA SER A 28 5.09 9.02 -9.45
C SER A 28 5.33 7.61 -10.02
N PHE A 29 6.48 6.99 -9.71
CA PHE A 29 6.80 5.64 -10.19
C PHE A 29 5.90 4.55 -9.59
N MET A 30 5.33 4.77 -8.40
CA MET A 30 4.35 3.86 -7.80
C MET A 30 2.99 4.01 -8.51
N ALA A 31 2.62 5.25 -8.85
CA ALA A 31 1.41 5.53 -9.62
C ALA A 31 1.51 4.89 -11.01
N ASP A 32 2.66 5.02 -11.69
CA ASP A 32 2.91 4.38 -12.98
C ASP A 32 2.87 2.85 -12.88
N ALA A 33 3.39 2.26 -11.81
CA ALA A 33 3.35 0.80 -11.62
C ALA A 33 1.92 0.28 -11.50
N VAL A 34 1.05 1.01 -10.79
CA VAL A 34 -0.39 0.68 -10.74
C VAL A 34 -1.08 1.03 -12.06
N PHE A 35 -0.67 2.07 -12.77
CA PHE A 35 -1.32 2.43 -14.02
C PHE A 35 -1.07 1.39 -15.13
N TYR A 36 0.16 0.90 -15.25
CA TYR A 36 0.59 0.07 -16.39
C TYR A 36 0.68 -1.44 -16.11
N HIS A 37 0.24 -1.94 -14.94
CA HIS A 37 0.37 -3.36 -14.60
C HIS A 37 -0.45 -4.33 -15.47
N HIS A 38 -1.44 -3.83 -16.21
CA HIS A 38 -2.23 -4.61 -17.16
C HIS A 38 -1.81 -4.40 -18.63
N GLU A 39 -0.83 -3.53 -18.91
CA GLU A 39 -0.36 -3.32 -20.29
C GLU A 39 0.41 -4.55 -20.82
N PRO A 40 0.41 -4.80 -22.14
CA PRO A 40 1.29 -5.79 -22.74
C PRO A 40 2.76 -5.49 -22.42
N ALA A 41 3.54 -6.54 -22.12
CA ALA A 41 4.96 -6.41 -21.77
C ALA A 41 5.79 -5.62 -22.81
N SER A 42 5.42 -5.70 -24.08
CA SER A 42 6.05 -4.96 -25.18
C SER A 42 5.91 -3.44 -25.07
N ARG A 43 4.89 -2.93 -24.37
CA ARG A 43 4.64 -1.48 -24.21
C ARG A 43 5.35 -0.87 -23.00
N ILE A 44 5.91 -1.69 -22.13
CA ILE A 44 6.56 -1.24 -20.88
C ILE A 44 8.08 -1.53 -20.86
N MET A 45 8.68 -1.86 -22.00
CA MET A 45 10.11 -2.21 -22.08
C MET A 45 11.03 -1.07 -21.63
N ASP A 46 10.64 0.19 -21.83
CA ASP A 46 11.42 1.36 -21.40
C ASP A 46 10.90 1.97 -20.09
N ALA A 47 9.90 1.35 -19.46
CA ALA A 47 9.32 1.83 -18.22
C ALA A 47 10.26 1.63 -17.02
N HIS A 48 9.95 2.29 -15.91
CA HIS A 48 10.66 2.12 -14.66
C HIS A 48 10.64 0.64 -14.19
N MET A 49 11.70 0.17 -13.55
CA MET A 49 11.84 -1.23 -13.13
C MET A 49 10.67 -1.73 -12.28
N LEU A 50 10.11 -0.87 -11.41
CA LEU A 50 8.93 -1.23 -10.62
C LEU A 50 7.71 -1.57 -11.49
N VAL A 51 7.47 -0.82 -12.57
CA VAL A 51 6.35 -1.08 -13.50
C VAL A 51 6.48 -2.47 -14.10
N LYS A 52 7.69 -2.83 -14.53
CA LYS A 52 7.99 -4.13 -15.12
C LYS A 52 7.80 -5.28 -14.14
N ILE A 53 8.19 -5.09 -12.88
CA ILE A 53 8.02 -6.10 -11.82
C ILE A 53 6.54 -6.32 -11.53
N VAL A 54 5.76 -5.25 -11.31
CA VAL A 54 4.34 -5.36 -10.97
C VAL A 54 3.53 -5.94 -12.13
N ASN A 55 3.85 -5.55 -13.36
CA ASN A 55 3.25 -6.13 -14.56
C ASN A 55 3.52 -7.63 -14.68
N LEU A 56 4.78 -8.06 -14.53
CA LEU A 56 5.12 -9.49 -14.59
C LEU A 56 4.47 -10.28 -13.45
N ALA A 57 4.43 -9.73 -12.24
CA ALA A 57 3.78 -10.37 -11.10
C ALA A 57 2.28 -10.59 -11.38
N ASN A 58 1.60 -9.58 -11.93
CA ASN A 58 0.21 -9.69 -12.35
C ASN A 58 0.01 -10.79 -13.42
N LEU A 59 0.87 -10.82 -14.45
CA LEU A 59 0.83 -11.85 -15.49
C LEU A 59 1.03 -13.27 -14.91
N VAL A 60 1.96 -13.43 -13.97
CA VAL A 60 2.21 -14.72 -13.30
C VAL A 60 1.00 -15.20 -12.52
N VAL A 61 0.25 -14.32 -11.86
CA VAL A 61 -0.95 -14.70 -11.10
C VAL A 61 -2.09 -15.11 -12.04
N PHE A 62 -2.35 -14.35 -13.12
CA PHE A 62 -3.51 -14.59 -13.99
C PHE A 62 -3.28 -15.64 -15.09
N GLU A 63 -2.05 -15.80 -15.60
CA GLU A 63 -1.74 -16.74 -16.69
C GLU A 63 -1.13 -18.06 -16.19
N ALA A 64 -0.76 -18.20 -14.91
CA ALA A 64 -0.36 -19.51 -14.37
C ALA A 64 -1.51 -20.53 -14.35
N GLU A 65 -2.76 -20.07 -14.47
CA GLU A 65 -3.97 -20.90 -14.50
C GLU A 65 -4.39 -21.31 -15.93
N LYS A 66 -3.92 -20.57 -16.95
CA LYS A 66 -4.20 -20.86 -18.36
C LYS A 66 -2.95 -21.46 -18.98
N SER A 67 -3.06 -22.67 -19.51
CA SER A 67 -1.97 -23.57 -19.92
C SER A 67 -1.01 -23.09 -21.05
N SER A 68 -0.88 -21.80 -21.28
CA SER A 68 -0.07 -21.15 -22.33
C SER A 68 1.13 -20.39 -21.72
N GLY A 69 1.93 -21.06 -20.88
CA GLY A 69 3.00 -20.42 -20.10
C GLY A 69 4.12 -19.72 -20.88
N ASP A 70 4.15 -19.79 -22.22
CA ASP A 70 5.19 -19.15 -23.04
C ASP A 70 5.12 -17.61 -23.03
N GLU A 71 3.95 -17.01 -22.81
CA GLU A 71 3.82 -15.56 -22.70
C GLU A 71 4.52 -15.02 -21.45
N ILE A 72 4.41 -15.72 -20.31
CA ILE A 72 5.10 -15.36 -19.06
C ILE A 72 6.62 -15.35 -19.27
N PHE A 73 7.17 -16.39 -19.91
CA PHE A 73 8.62 -16.47 -20.14
C PHE A 73 9.10 -15.41 -21.14
N THR A 74 8.29 -15.12 -22.16
CA THR A 74 8.59 -14.07 -23.14
C THR A 74 8.60 -12.70 -22.46
N ALA A 75 7.57 -12.39 -21.69
CA ALA A 75 7.47 -11.14 -20.94
C ALA A 75 8.61 -10.98 -19.92
N ALA A 76 8.93 -12.04 -19.16
CA ALA A 76 10.02 -12.02 -18.20
C ALA A 76 11.39 -11.83 -18.85
N SER A 77 11.62 -12.45 -20.02
CA SER A 77 12.85 -12.27 -20.78
C SER A 77 12.94 -10.87 -21.38
N GLN A 78 11.85 -10.29 -21.87
CA GLN A 78 11.85 -8.96 -22.50
C GLN A 78 11.93 -7.82 -21.49
N ALA A 79 11.15 -7.90 -20.41
CA ALA A 79 11.03 -6.81 -19.45
C ALA A 79 12.17 -6.80 -18.43
N LEU A 80 12.57 -7.98 -17.93
CA LEU A 80 13.50 -8.13 -16.80
C LEU A 80 14.75 -8.94 -17.15
N ASN A 81 14.89 -9.40 -18.40
CA ASN A 81 16.02 -10.22 -18.85
C ASN A 81 16.19 -11.52 -18.02
N LEU A 82 15.07 -12.08 -17.57
CA LEU A 82 15.03 -13.32 -16.80
C LEU A 82 14.87 -14.52 -17.72
N ASN A 83 15.66 -15.56 -17.46
CA ASN A 83 15.53 -16.81 -18.21
C ASN A 83 14.39 -17.69 -17.65
N ARG A 84 13.93 -18.64 -18.46
CA ARG A 84 12.82 -19.56 -18.13
C ARG A 84 13.03 -20.31 -16.80
N ARG A 85 14.25 -20.75 -16.52
CA ARG A 85 14.56 -21.50 -15.30
C ARG A 85 14.39 -20.63 -14.06
N THR A 86 14.94 -19.41 -14.07
CA THR A 86 14.80 -18.46 -12.97
C THR A 86 13.35 -18.11 -12.69
N VAL A 87 12.54 -17.91 -13.73
CA VAL A 87 11.10 -17.63 -13.57
C VAL A 87 10.37 -18.82 -12.96
N MET A 88 10.66 -20.05 -13.41
CA MET A 88 10.06 -21.26 -12.83
C MET A 88 10.44 -21.44 -11.35
N ASP A 89 11.71 -21.26 -11.01
CA ASP A 89 12.19 -21.36 -9.63
C ASP A 89 11.49 -20.31 -8.74
N LEU A 90 11.35 -19.08 -9.24
CA LEU A 90 10.64 -18.00 -8.55
C LEU A 90 9.16 -18.32 -8.35
N MET A 91 8.47 -18.88 -9.36
CA MET A 91 7.07 -19.27 -9.23
C MET A 91 6.87 -20.36 -8.15
N ILE A 92 7.79 -21.32 -8.05
CA ILE A 92 7.76 -22.35 -7.01
C ILE A 92 7.95 -21.71 -5.62
N GLU A 93 8.89 -20.79 -5.49
CA GLU A 93 9.14 -20.08 -4.23
C GLU A 93 7.96 -19.20 -3.82
N ILE A 94 7.37 -18.45 -4.77
CA ILE A 94 6.18 -17.61 -4.53
C ILE A 94 5.03 -18.46 -3.99
N ARG A 95 4.74 -19.62 -4.59
CA ARG A 95 3.66 -20.51 -4.12
C ARG A 95 3.90 -20.99 -2.69
N LYS A 96 5.13 -21.37 -2.35
CA LYS A 96 5.49 -21.78 -0.98
C LYS A 96 5.31 -20.65 0.03
N THR A 97 5.81 -19.46 -0.31
CA THR A 97 5.69 -18.27 0.53
C THR A 97 4.22 -17.87 0.70
N LEU A 98 3.43 -17.95 -0.37
CA LEU A 98 2.00 -17.66 -0.33
C LEU A 98 1.28 -18.60 0.64
N SER A 99 1.53 -19.92 0.57
CA SER A 99 0.95 -20.88 1.54
C SER A 99 1.30 -20.52 2.99
N SER A 100 2.55 -20.15 3.27
CA SER A 100 2.96 -19.74 4.62
C SER A 100 2.29 -18.45 5.08
N ILE A 101 2.11 -17.47 4.18
CA ILE A 101 1.39 -16.22 4.49
C ILE A 101 -0.09 -16.52 4.78
N VAL A 102 -0.72 -17.37 3.98
CA VAL A 102 -2.12 -17.76 4.13
C VAL A 102 -2.35 -18.44 5.48
N GLU A 103 -1.46 -19.37 5.87
CA GLU A 103 -1.48 -20.00 7.19
C GLU A 103 -1.29 -18.96 8.32
N THR A 104 -0.37 -18.01 8.16
CA THR A 104 -0.10 -16.96 9.16
C THR A 104 -1.26 -15.99 9.32
N LEU A 105 -1.96 -15.69 8.22
CA LEU A 105 -3.10 -14.79 8.19
C LEU A 105 -4.43 -15.49 8.51
N GLU A 106 -4.39 -16.80 8.82
CA GLU A 106 -5.58 -17.64 9.04
C GLU A 106 -6.63 -17.49 7.92
N LEU A 107 -6.16 -17.29 6.68
CA LEU A 107 -7.04 -17.15 5.52
C LEU A 107 -7.45 -18.53 5.04
N ASP A 108 -8.74 -18.85 5.14
CA ASP A 108 -9.28 -20.08 4.56
C ASP A 108 -9.52 -19.86 3.07
N ILE A 109 -8.54 -20.20 2.23
CA ILE A 109 -8.66 -20.19 0.76
C ILE A 109 -9.08 -21.59 0.32
N ASP A 110 -10.23 -22.07 0.79
CA ASP A 110 -10.80 -23.31 0.24
C ASP A 110 -11.41 -23.00 -1.13
N GLU A 111 -10.80 -23.54 -2.19
CA GLU A 111 -11.23 -23.36 -3.56
C GLU A 111 -12.52 -24.15 -3.82
N GLY A 112 -13.67 -23.46 -3.73
CA GLY A 112 -14.89 -23.99 -4.30
C GLY A 112 -16.15 -23.44 -3.65
N THR A 113 -16.92 -22.69 -4.44
CA THR A 113 -18.28 -22.19 -4.11
C THR A 113 -18.36 -21.02 -3.13
N GLU A 114 -17.79 -19.87 -3.49
CA GLU A 114 -18.05 -18.63 -2.75
C GLU A 114 -19.12 -17.77 -3.43
N THR A 115 -20.22 -17.56 -2.72
CA THR A 115 -21.20 -16.51 -2.99
C THR A 115 -20.56 -15.13 -2.81
N THR A 116 -21.02 -14.12 -3.53
CA THR A 116 -20.45 -12.75 -3.53
C THR A 116 -20.33 -12.09 -2.15
N VAL A 117 -21.06 -12.59 -1.15
CA VAL A 117 -21.06 -12.10 0.23
C VAL A 117 -19.80 -12.55 0.99
N THR A 118 -19.37 -13.81 0.85
CA THR A 118 -18.17 -14.32 1.54
C THR A 118 -16.89 -13.66 1.00
N GLN A 119 -16.85 -13.35 -0.30
CA GLN A 119 -15.70 -12.65 -0.89
C GLN A 119 -15.55 -11.21 -0.36
N HIS A 120 -16.67 -10.54 -0.04
CA HIS A 120 -16.64 -9.19 0.56
C HIS A 120 -16.11 -9.23 1.99
N GLU A 121 -16.56 -10.19 2.79
CA GLU A 121 -16.09 -10.39 4.17
C GLU A 121 -14.60 -10.73 4.22
N LYS A 122 -14.12 -11.60 3.31
CA LYS A 122 -12.68 -11.92 3.17
C LYS A 122 -11.84 -10.70 2.78
N LYS A 123 -12.35 -9.81 1.92
CA LYS A 123 -11.67 -8.55 1.55
C LYS A 123 -11.60 -7.56 2.71
N LEU A 124 -12.67 -7.44 3.50
CA LEU A 124 -12.70 -6.61 4.71
C LEU A 124 -11.69 -7.13 5.74
N TYR A 125 -11.70 -8.43 6.01
CA TYR A 125 -10.74 -9.07 6.91
C TYR A 125 -9.29 -8.89 6.47
N LEU A 126 -9.01 -9.03 5.17
CA LEU A 126 -7.68 -8.76 4.61
C LEU A 126 -7.28 -7.29 4.78
N GLY A 127 -8.22 -6.36 4.59
CA GLY A 127 -7.99 -4.93 4.83
C GLY A 127 -7.65 -4.62 6.30
N GLU A 128 -8.32 -5.28 7.24
CA GLU A 128 -8.01 -5.19 8.67
C GLU A 128 -6.63 -5.77 9.00
N LYS A 129 -6.31 -6.96 8.48
CA LYS A 129 -4.99 -7.59 8.68
C LYS A 129 -3.85 -6.81 8.03
N LEU A 130 -4.05 -6.27 6.84
CA LEU A 130 -3.06 -5.39 6.19
C LEU A 130 -2.80 -4.14 7.01
N ARG A 131 -3.86 -3.55 7.59
CA ARG A 131 -3.73 -2.41 8.50
C ARG A 131 -2.88 -2.79 9.72
N ASP A 132 -3.16 -3.92 10.35
CA ASP A 132 -2.41 -4.39 11.50
C ASP A 132 -0.92 -4.63 11.16
N ILE A 133 -0.63 -5.23 10.00
CA ILE A 133 0.75 -5.47 9.55
C ILE A 133 1.49 -4.18 9.28
N ILE A 134 0.86 -3.18 8.62
CA ILE A 134 1.49 -1.88 8.39
C ILE A 134 1.81 -1.20 9.73
N LEU A 135 0.86 -1.24 10.67
CA LEU A 135 1.06 -0.66 12.01
C LEU A 135 2.20 -1.35 12.76
N VAL A 136 2.25 -2.68 12.75
CA VAL A 136 3.29 -3.45 13.45
C VAL A 136 4.66 -3.34 12.78
N ASN A 137 4.70 -3.38 11.44
CA ASN A 137 5.95 -3.32 10.70
C ASN A 137 6.60 -1.93 10.84
N GLU A 138 5.82 -0.85 10.89
CA GLU A 138 6.36 0.51 11.12
C GLU A 138 6.84 0.72 12.56
N LEU A 139 6.21 0.09 13.56
CA LEU A 139 6.72 0.11 14.94
C LEU A 139 8.10 -0.55 15.08
N ASN A 140 8.40 -1.55 14.22
CA ASN A 140 9.69 -2.24 14.23
C ASN A 140 10.86 -1.43 13.65
N TRP A 141 10.62 -0.27 13.02
CA TRP A 141 11.69 0.60 12.50
C TRP A 141 12.34 1.49 13.59
N GLN A 142 11.96 1.31 14.85
CA GLN A 142 12.56 2.02 15.97
C GLN A 142 13.90 1.41 16.40
N ARG A 143 14.99 1.87 15.78
CA ARG A 143 16.27 1.91 16.50
C ARG A 143 17.10 3.17 16.35
N LYS A 144 16.64 4.14 15.58
CA LYS A 144 17.06 5.55 15.60
C LYS A 144 15.89 6.31 15.00
N ASN A 145 15.33 7.33 15.68
CA ASN A 145 14.92 8.56 15.02
C ASN A 145 14.27 9.56 15.98
N ASP A 146 14.36 10.82 15.55
CA ASP A 146 13.99 12.04 16.26
C ASP A 146 12.45 12.14 16.39
N MET A 147 11.95 12.95 17.33
CA MET A 147 10.51 13.08 17.58
C MET A 147 9.74 13.58 16.34
N VAL A 148 10.42 14.30 15.45
CA VAL A 148 9.87 14.78 14.18
C VAL A 148 9.47 13.63 13.26
N ASP A 149 10.32 12.60 13.13
CA ASP A 149 10.07 11.46 12.24
C ASP A 149 8.89 10.61 12.73
N VAL A 150 8.77 10.47 14.05
CA VAL A 150 7.63 9.76 14.68
C VAL A 150 6.32 10.50 14.37
N LEU A 151 6.30 11.82 14.46
CA LEU A 151 5.10 12.61 14.20
C LEU A 151 4.72 12.64 12.72
N GLU A 152 5.70 12.68 11.82
CA GLU A 152 5.44 12.55 10.38
C GLU A 152 4.81 11.19 10.05
N ASN A 153 5.32 10.11 10.66
CA ASN A 153 4.76 8.78 10.48
C ASN A 153 3.35 8.64 11.04
N VAL A 154 3.07 9.20 12.23
CA VAL A 154 1.71 9.21 12.80
C VAL A 154 0.75 9.98 11.89
N TYR A 155 1.16 11.14 11.38
CA TYR A 155 0.34 11.92 10.46
C TYR A 155 0.04 11.14 9.18
N ARG A 156 1.07 10.58 8.54
CA ARG A 156 0.93 9.77 7.33
C ARG A 156 -0.04 8.59 7.53
N ASN A 157 0.06 7.91 8.68
CA ASN A 157 -0.83 6.79 9.00
C ASN A 157 -2.29 7.22 9.19
N LEU A 158 -2.55 8.35 9.83
CA LEU A 158 -3.91 8.86 10.01
C LEU A 158 -4.52 9.29 8.67
N VAL A 159 -3.73 9.87 7.77
CA VAL A 159 -4.16 10.18 6.41
C VAL A 159 -4.49 8.90 5.63
N ILE A 160 -3.60 7.90 5.65
CA ILE A 160 -3.77 6.65 4.90
C ILE A 160 -4.92 5.80 5.47
N SER A 161 -4.95 5.61 6.79
CA SER A 161 -5.89 4.68 7.46
C SER A 161 -7.28 5.28 7.66
N LEU A 162 -7.40 6.60 7.83
CA LEU A 162 -8.67 7.25 8.18
C LEU A 162 -9.13 8.26 7.12
N GLY A 163 -8.33 8.53 6.09
CA GLY A 163 -8.67 9.50 5.04
C GLY A 163 -8.75 10.94 5.53
N VAL A 164 -8.23 11.25 6.72
CA VAL A 164 -8.37 12.57 7.34
C VAL A 164 -7.32 13.52 6.76
N GLN A 165 -7.77 14.50 5.99
CA GLN A 165 -6.88 15.44 5.30
C GLN A 165 -6.39 16.59 6.22
N ASN A 166 -7.16 16.92 7.26
CA ASN A 166 -6.88 18.05 8.14
C ASN A 166 -6.59 17.56 9.56
N ILE A 167 -5.31 17.38 9.88
CA ILE A 167 -4.86 16.93 11.21
C ILE A 167 -3.95 18.01 11.79
N VAL A 168 -4.25 18.43 13.03
CA VAL A 168 -3.40 19.34 13.80
C VAL A 168 -2.86 18.57 14.99
N VAL A 169 -1.53 18.48 15.08
CA VAL A 169 -0.85 17.77 16.17
C VAL A 169 -0.38 18.78 17.20
N PHE A 170 -0.60 18.44 18.46
CA PHE A 170 -0.27 19.26 19.61
C PHE A 170 0.64 18.49 20.56
N LEU A 171 1.75 19.09 20.96
CA LEU A 171 2.68 18.56 21.95
C LEU A 171 2.50 19.30 23.27
N TYR A 172 2.58 18.55 24.36
CA TYR A 172 2.50 19.10 25.70
C TYR A 172 3.91 19.32 26.27
N ASP A 173 4.21 20.57 26.62
CA ASP A 173 5.40 20.91 27.40
C ASP A 173 5.06 20.95 28.89
N ARG A 174 5.66 20.02 29.64
CA ARG A 174 5.50 19.91 31.10
C ARG A 174 6.12 21.09 31.84
N THR A 175 7.15 21.71 31.28
CA THR A 175 7.89 22.80 31.93
C THR A 175 7.08 24.09 31.92
N SER A 176 6.51 24.43 30.76
CA SER A 176 5.67 25.61 30.58
C SER A 176 4.19 25.38 30.89
N SER A 177 3.77 24.12 31.16
CA SER A 177 2.36 23.73 31.29
C SER A 177 1.51 24.22 30.11
N SER A 178 2.09 24.13 28.91
CA SER A 178 1.48 24.64 27.70
C SER A 178 1.46 23.61 26.60
N ILE A 179 0.45 23.71 25.74
CA ILE A 179 0.33 22.89 24.54
C ILE A 179 0.76 23.75 23.35
N TYR A 180 1.68 23.23 22.53
CA TYR A 180 2.14 23.90 21.33
C TYR A 180 1.90 23.03 20.09
N ASN A 181 1.68 23.67 18.94
CA ASN A 181 1.54 22.97 17.67
C ASN A 181 2.88 22.30 17.30
N ALA A 182 2.83 21.02 16.95
CA ALA A 182 3.99 20.29 16.44
C ALA A 182 4.28 20.72 14.99
N SER A 183 4.96 21.85 14.82
CA SER A 183 5.47 22.25 13.50
C SER A 183 6.60 21.31 13.09
N SER A 184 6.41 20.55 12.01
CA SER A 184 7.52 19.86 11.34
C SER A 184 8.44 20.89 10.71
N VAL A 185 9.76 20.65 10.78
CA VAL A 185 10.81 21.44 10.13
C VAL A 185 10.60 21.49 8.59
N ASN A 186 9.82 20.55 8.03
CA ASN A 186 9.53 20.44 6.60
C ASN A 186 8.18 21.05 6.18
N ASN A 187 7.52 21.85 7.03
CA ASN A 187 6.29 22.58 6.67
C ASN A 187 5.09 21.67 6.29
N THR A 188 5.10 20.39 6.67
CA THR A 188 4.01 19.44 6.42
C THR A 188 2.76 19.74 7.27
N PHE A 189 2.91 20.52 8.34
CA PHE A 189 1.81 21.01 9.17
C PHE A 189 1.63 22.51 8.93
N PRO A 190 0.38 23.03 8.89
CA PRO A 190 0.14 24.46 8.83
C PRO A 190 0.90 25.18 9.94
N SER A 191 1.87 26.01 9.58
CA SER A 191 2.72 26.76 10.49
C SER A 191 1.94 27.94 11.08
N HIS A 192 0.96 27.64 11.93
CA HIS A 192 0.35 28.62 12.81
C HIS A 192 0.85 28.33 14.22
N VAL A 193 1.67 29.23 14.76
CA VAL A 193 2.16 29.16 16.13
C VAL A 193 0.98 29.38 17.07
N PHE A 194 0.33 28.28 17.46
CA PHE A 194 -0.69 28.25 18.50
C PHE A 194 -0.06 27.74 19.79
N ASN A 195 -0.13 28.55 20.84
CA ASN A 195 0.26 28.17 22.19
C ASN A 195 -0.96 28.32 23.11
N ILE A 196 -1.44 27.21 23.66
CA ILE A 196 -2.60 27.17 24.56
C ILE A 196 -2.08 26.92 25.98
N PRO A 197 -2.11 27.93 26.88
CA PRO A 197 -1.75 27.73 28.28
C PRO A 197 -2.84 26.93 28.99
N LEU A 198 -2.47 25.88 29.71
CA LEU A 198 -3.41 25.12 30.53
C LEU A 198 -3.51 25.79 31.91
N LYS A 199 -4.68 26.34 32.26
CA LYS A 199 -4.96 26.72 33.65
C LYS A 199 -5.16 25.46 34.48
N LYS A 200 -4.42 25.34 35.60
CA LYS A 200 -4.75 24.34 36.63
C LYS A 200 -6.17 24.64 37.12
N GLN A 201 -7.06 23.66 37.06
CA GLN A 201 -8.30 23.71 37.82
C GLN A 201 -7.92 23.72 39.30
N GLU A 202 -8.20 24.83 39.98
CA GLU A 202 -8.26 24.80 41.44
C GLU A 202 -9.45 23.91 41.80
N VAL A 203 -9.13 22.75 42.37
CA VAL A 203 -10.10 21.86 42.98
C VAL A 203 -10.53 22.57 44.26
N PHE A 204 -11.76 23.10 44.26
CA PHE A 204 -12.44 23.60 45.46
C PHE A 204 -12.77 22.45 46.41
#